data_AF-A0AAQ0C0T2-F1
#
_entry.id   AF-A0AAQ0C0T2-F1
#
_cell.length_a   1.000
_cell.length_b   1.000
_cell.length_c   1.000
_cell.angle_alpha   90.00
_cell.angle_beta   90.00
_cell.angle_gamma   90.00
#
_symmetry.space_group_name_H-M   'P 1'
#
loop_
_entity.id
_entity.type
_entity.pdbx_description
1 polymer ?
#
loop_
_entity_poly.entity_id
_entity_poly.type
_entity_poly.pdbx_seq_one_letter_code
_entity_poly.pdbx_strand_id
1 'polypeptide(L)' 'MSIRSLEWTAGAPEKPEPGMLLLYSTGSVLIVGDCSDLMPDGSVAWARLVQPHDIEWIEAMAAAHGVGR' A
#
# COMPACT_ATOMS: atom_id res chain seq x y z
N MET A 1 -4.12 -14.44 6.27
CA MET A 1 -3.56 -13.09 6.05
C MET A 1 -4.72 -12.20 5.64
N SER A 2 -5.17 -11.29 6.51
CA SER A 2 -6.26 -10.35 6.20
C SER A 2 -5.66 -8.96 6.06
N ILE A 3 -5.80 -8.35 4.89
CA ILE A 3 -5.47 -6.95 4.66
C ILE A 3 -6.58 -6.13 5.33
N ARG A 4 -6.27 -5.43 6.43
CA ARG A 4 -7.29 -4.75 7.25
C ARG A 4 -7.39 -3.24 7.01
N SER A 5 -6.40 -2.64 6.37
CA SER A 5 -6.41 -1.22 6.02
C SER A 5 -5.66 -1.00 4.72
N LEU A 6 -6.38 -0.61 3.67
CA LEU A 6 -5.81 -0.16 2.41
C LEU A 6 -6.28 1.27 2.18
N GLU A 7 -5.41 2.24 2.45
CA GLU A 7 -5.70 3.66 2.22
C GLU A 7 -5.12 4.08 0.88
N TRP A 8 -5.99 4.58 0.00
CA TRP A 8 -5.60 5.08 -1.31
C TRP A 8 -5.22 6.55 -1.24
N THR A 9 -4.03 6.87 -1.72
CA THR A 9 -3.56 8.22 -1.98
C THR A 9 -3.84 8.57 -3.44
N ALA A 10 -4.47 9.72 -3.69
CA ALA A 10 -4.80 10.18 -5.04
C ALA A 10 -3.54 10.58 -5.84
N GLY A 11 -3.57 10.36 -7.15
CA GLY A 11 -2.47 10.62 -8.07
C GLY A 11 -1.54 9.42 -8.28
N ALA A 12 -0.60 9.56 -9.21
CA ALA A 12 0.49 8.60 -9.38
C ALA A 12 1.55 8.80 -8.27
N PRO A 13 2.20 7.74 -7.77
CA PRO A 13 3.32 7.89 -6.85
C PRO A 13 4.51 8.53 -7.59
N GLU A 14 5.27 9.37 -6.90
CA GLU A 14 6.50 9.97 -7.46
C GLU A 14 7.53 8.91 -7.86
N LYS A 15 7.62 7.86 -7.05
CA LYS A 15 8.46 6.69 -7.31
C LYS A 15 7.73 5.42 -6.88
N PRO A 16 7.52 4.46 -7.79
CA PRO A 16 7.01 3.16 -7.43
C PRO A 16 8.01 2.35 -6.60
N GLU A 17 7.50 1.59 -5.63
CA GLU A 17 8.30 0.72 -4.76
C GLU A 17 7.64 -0.65 -4.62
N PRO A 18 8.41 -1.73 -4.36
CA PRO A 18 7.84 -3.06 -4.19
C PRO A 18 6.86 -3.08 -3.02
N GLY A 19 5.71 -3.73 -3.21
CA GLY A 19 4.61 -3.73 -2.24
C GLY A 19 3.64 -2.56 -2.37
N MET A 20 3.84 -1.62 -3.30
CA MET A 20 2.81 -0.66 -3.67
C MET A 20 1.71 -1.31 -4.51
N LEU A 21 0.48 -0.84 -4.33
CA LEU A 21 -0.66 -1.07 -5.19
C LEU A 21 -0.92 0.19 -6.01
N LEU A 22 -1.14 0.03 -7.31
CA LEU A 22 -1.46 1.13 -8.23
C LEU A 22 -2.85 0.91 -8.81
N LEU A 23 -3.72 1.89 -8.64
CA LEU A 23 -5.04 1.91 -9.25
C LEU A 23 -4.97 2.70 -10.55
N TYR A 24 -5.46 2.12 -11.64
CA TYR A 24 -5.60 2.79 -12.94
C TYR A 24 -7.03 3.27 -13.15
N SER A 25 -7.22 4.22 -14.06
CA SER A 25 -8.55 4.77 -14.41
C SER A 25 -9.53 3.72 -14.94
N THR A 26 -9.02 2.60 -15.45
CA THR A 26 -9.79 1.42 -15.87
C THR A 26 -10.36 0.61 -14.70
N GLY A 27 -9.93 0.90 -13.47
CA GLY A 27 -10.25 0.11 -12.27
C GLY A 27 -9.32 -1.08 -12.03
N SER A 28 -8.34 -1.35 -12.90
CA SER A 28 -7.35 -2.40 -12.66
C SER A 28 -6.38 -2.00 -11.55
N VAL A 29 -5.99 -2.97 -10.73
CA VAL A 29 -4.98 -2.80 -9.67
C VAL A 29 -3.74 -3.62 -10.00
N LEU A 30 -2.57 -2.98 -9.99
CA LEU A 30 -1.27 -3.64 -10.14
C LEU A 30 -0.54 -3.68 -8.81
N ILE A 31 0.02 -4.85 -8.45
CA ILE A 31 0.95 -4.98 -7.33
C ILE A 31 2.37 -4.84 -7.88
N VAL A 32 3.13 -3.90 -7.35
CA VAL A 32 4.53 -3.70 -7.72
C VAL A 32 5.36 -4.80 -7.05
N GLY A 33 5.83 -5.77 -7.84
CA GLY A 33 6.69 -6.86 -7.36
C GLY A 33 8.19 -6.51 -7.40
N ASP A 34 8.59 -5.70 -8.38
CA ASP A 34 9.92 -5.12 -8.52
C ASP A 34 9.82 -3.70 -9.09
N CYS A 35 10.88 -2.91 -8.92
CA CYS A 35 10.98 -1.59 -9.56
C CYS A 35 11.73 -1.73 -10.87
N SER A 36 11.01 -2.07 -11.95
CA SER A 36 11.55 -1.88 -13.30
C SER A 36 11.18 -0.48 -13.82
N ASP A 37 12.08 0.13 -14.58
CA ASP A 37 11.86 1.45 -15.21
C ASP A 37 10.74 1.43 -16.27
N LEU A 38 10.17 0.26 -16.58
CA LEU A 38 9.11 0.05 -17.57
C LEU A 38 7.71 0.06 -16.98
N MET A 39 7.55 0.68 -15.81
CA MET A 39 6.26 0.69 -15.16
C MET A 39 5.21 1.45 -15.99
N PRO A 40 3.97 0.95 -16.09
CA PRO A 40 2.95 1.62 -16.87
C PRO A 40 2.62 2.99 -16.24
N ASP A 41 2.78 4.05 -17.03
CA ASP A 41 2.30 5.38 -16.67
C ASP A 41 0.76 5.42 -16.59
N GLY A 42 0.22 6.35 -15.81
CA GLY A 42 -1.23 6.62 -15.78
C GLY A 42 -2.01 5.96 -14.64
N SER A 43 -1.34 5.60 -13.53
CA SER A 43 -2.06 5.34 -12.28
C SER A 43 -2.74 6.62 -11.77
N VAL A 44 -3.93 6.47 -11.20
CA VAL A 44 -4.77 7.55 -10.67
C VAL A 44 -4.79 7.59 -9.15
N ALA A 45 -4.37 6.51 -8.50
CA ALA A 45 -4.16 6.43 -7.07
C ALA A 45 -3.15 5.32 -6.75
N TRP A 46 -2.57 5.36 -5.56
CA TRP A 46 -1.70 4.31 -5.05
C TRP A 46 -1.95 4.05 -3.56
N ALA A 47 -1.57 2.87 -3.10
CA ALA A 47 -1.62 2.48 -1.71
C ALA A 47 -0.40 1.61 -1.38
N ARG A 48 0.01 1.54 -0.11
CA ARG A 48 1.03 0.59 0.33
C ARG A 48 0.36 -0.63 0.95
N LEU A 49 0.77 -1.80 0.50
CA LEU A 49 0.47 -3.03 1.20
C LEU A 49 1.36 -3.05 2.46
N VAL A 50 0.77 -2.82 3.62
CA VAL A 50 1.47 -2.88 4.92
C VAL A 50 2.27 -4.18 5.00
N GLN A 51 3.59 -4.10 5.22
CA GLN A 51 4.42 -5.29 5.28
C GLN A 51 4.11 -6.09 6.56
N PRO A 52 4.30 -7.41 6.59
CA PRO A 52 3.99 -8.21 7.78
C PRO A 52 4.65 -7.70 9.08
N HIS A 53 5.86 -7.16 9.02
CA HIS A 53 6.54 -6.58 10.20
C HIS A 53 5.96 -5.22 10.64
N ASP A 54 5.38 -4.46 9.70
CA ASP A 54 4.67 -3.23 10.02
C ASP A 54 3.34 -3.54 10.73
N ILE A 55 2.72 -4.69 10.43
CA ILE A 55 1.53 -5.16 11.16
C ILE A 55 1.88 -5.49 12.61
N GLU A 56 2.98 -6.21 12.86
CA GLU A 56 3.44 -6.51 14.22
C GLU A 56 3.75 -5.23 15.01
N TRP A 57 4.36 -4.24 14.37
CA TRP A 57 4.60 -2.93 14.98
C TRP A 57 3.30 -2.17 15.26
N ILE A 58 2.34 -2.15 14.32
CA ILE A 58 1.02 -1.51 14.51
C ILE A 58 0.25 -2.19 15.65
N GLU A 59 0.25 -3.52 15.71
CA GLU A 59 -0.41 -4.28 16.78
C GLU A 59 0.26 -4.02 18.14
N ALA A 60 1.60 -3.97 18.19
CA ALA A 60 2.35 -3.63 19.40
C ALA A 60 2.07 -2.19 19.88
N MET A 61 1.99 -1.23 18.95
CA MET A 61 1.66 0.17 19.26
C MET A 61 0.22 0.35 19.75
N ALA A 62 -0.74 -0.34 19.14
CA ALA A 62 -2.14 -0.33 19.58
C ALA A 62 -2.29 -0.93 20.99
N ALA A 63 -1.59 -2.03 21.27
CA ALA A 63 -1.57 -2.64 22.60
C ALA A 63 -0.90 -1.75 23.66
N ALA A 64 0.20 -1.07 23.32
CA ALA A 64 0.93 -0.19 24.24
C ALA A 64 0.16 1.09 24.60
N HIS A 65 -0.69 1.60 23.69
CA HIS A 65 -1.41 2.85 23.87
C HIS A 65 -2.91 2.72 24.14
N GLY A 66 -3.42 1.48 24.34
CA GLY A 66 -4.78 1.25 24.83
C GLY A 66 -5.90 1.76 23.92
N VAL A 67 -5.62 2.01 22.63
CA VAL A 67 -6.66 2.37 21.65
C VAL A 67 -7.35 1.08 21.20
N GLY A 68 -8.15 0.53 22.12
CA GLY A 68 -8.74 -0.79 21.94
C GLY A 68 -9.48 -1.27 23.18
N ARG A 69 -10.33 -0.42 23.76
CA ARG A 69 -11.45 -0.88 24.58
C ARG A 69 -12.67 0.00 24.38
#